data_AF-A0AAD9MLN7-F1
#
_entry.id   AF-A0AAD9MLN7-F1
#
_cell.length_a   1.000
_cell.length_b   1.000
_cell.length_c   1.000
_cell.angle_alpha   90.00
_cell.angle_beta   90.00
_cell.angle_gamma   90.00
#
_symmetry.space_group_name_H-M   'P 1'
#
loop_
_entity.id
_entity.type
_entity.pdbx_description
1 polymer ?
#
loop_
_entity_poly.entity_id
_entity_poly.type
_entity_poly.pdbx_seq_one_letter_code
_entity_poly.pdbx_strand_id
1 'polypeptide(L)'
;MEQVVRSLDAATLHTLCSGTGLWDRSLHFADASRPELLLRSLLVLDSLNFCFWPRPGLEYDALARGIKRDPDALSCRALEAADALMVQRLMGLDSPPPLAEERARFLREIPAGLEEFGGSALALVRSAGGSAAALVGIVTRCFPGFRDEAVYRGHQVCFYKRAQIFVADVWGAFGGQGAGAFSDIGALTMFADYRVPAQLRTMGLLEYSPDLARRVRLCEDGRG
;
A
#
# COMPACT_ATOMS: atom_id res chain seq x y z
N MET A 1 10.84 13.62 27.88
CA MET A 1 10.90 12.19 27.55
C MET A 1 10.21 11.30 28.59
N GLU A 2 10.37 11.53 29.90
CA GLU A 2 9.50 10.86 30.93
C GLU A 2 8.02 11.32 30.89
N GLN A 3 7.72 12.48 30.32
CA GLN A 3 6.36 13.02 30.23
C GLN A 3 5.49 12.36 29.13
N VAL A 4 6.05 11.79 28.07
CA VAL A 4 5.27 11.29 26.92
C VAL A 4 4.68 9.91 27.18
N VAL A 5 5.36 9.07 27.96
CA VAL A 5 4.87 7.73 28.31
C VAL A 5 3.80 7.77 29.40
N ARG A 6 3.82 8.78 30.29
CA ARG A 6 2.80 8.94 31.35
C ARG A 6 1.48 9.56 30.87
N SER A 7 1.41 10.06 29.63
CA SER A 7 0.23 10.73 29.07
C SER A 7 -0.52 9.91 28.02
N LEU A 8 -0.15 8.64 27.78
CA LEU A 8 -0.96 7.74 26.95
C LEU A 8 -2.15 7.23 27.75
N ASP A 9 -3.13 8.10 27.94
CA ASP A 9 -4.44 7.75 28.50
C ASP A 9 -5.45 7.42 27.39
N ALA A 10 -6.62 6.93 27.78
CA ALA A 10 -7.69 6.59 26.85
C ALA A 10 -8.12 7.78 25.99
N ALA A 11 -8.00 9.02 26.49
CA ALA A 11 -8.33 10.23 25.75
C ALA A 11 -7.30 10.51 24.65
N THR A 12 -6.01 10.36 24.95
CA THR A 12 -4.91 10.53 24.00
C THR A 12 -4.92 9.45 22.94
N LEU A 13 -5.20 8.19 23.32
CA LEU A 13 -5.43 7.10 22.37
C LEU A 13 -6.66 7.38 21.50
N HIS A 14 -7.76 7.86 22.08
CA HIS A 14 -8.93 8.26 21.31
C HIS A 14 -8.58 9.38 20.32
N THR A 15 -7.83 10.42 20.70
CA THR A 15 -7.38 11.47 19.78
C THR A 15 -6.48 10.94 18.67
N LEU A 16 -5.54 10.04 18.98
CA LEU A 16 -4.66 9.40 17.98
C LEU A 16 -5.45 8.50 17.00
N CYS A 17 -6.45 7.78 17.50
CA CYS A 17 -7.30 6.89 16.70
C CYS A 17 -8.46 7.60 15.98
N SER A 18 -8.84 8.80 16.43
CA SER A 18 -9.94 9.61 15.87
C SER A 18 -9.48 10.59 14.79
N GLY A 19 -8.17 10.63 14.49
CA GLY A 19 -7.64 11.39 13.35
C GLY A 19 -8.28 10.93 12.04
N THR A 20 -9.14 11.77 11.46
CA THR A 20 -9.89 11.54 10.21
C THR A 20 -9.02 11.62 8.95
N GLY A 21 -7.77 11.15 9.03
CA GLY A 21 -6.79 11.27 7.96
C GLY A 21 -6.03 9.98 7.69
N LEU A 22 -6.73 8.85 7.56
CA LEU A 22 -6.10 7.60 7.11
C LEU A 22 -5.54 7.70 5.68
N TRP A 23 -6.02 8.66 4.88
CA TRP A 23 -5.54 8.96 3.53
C TRP A 23 -5.05 10.42 3.41
N ASP A 24 -3.73 10.61 3.29
CA ASP A 24 -3.16 11.95 3.10
C ASP A 24 -3.41 12.45 1.66
N ARG A 25 -4.39 13.34 1.51
CA ARG A 25 -4.75 13.95 0.23
C ARG A 25 -3.69 14.90 -0.33
N SER A 26 -2.77 15.40 0.50
CA SER A 26 -1.66 16.22 0.04
C SER A 26 -0.66 15.38 -0.75
N LEU A 27 -0.46 14.14 -0.33
CA LEU A 27 0.48 13.19 -0.93
C LEU A 27 -0.13 12.40 -2.10
N HIS A 28 -1.35 11.92 -1.93
CA HIS A 28 -1.98 11.00 -2.87
C HIS A 28 -2.86 11.69 -3.91
N PHE A 29 -3.11 10.98 -5.01
CA PHE A 29 -4.24 11.29 -5.88
C PHE A 29 -5.54 11.04 -5.09
N ALA A 30 -6.44 12.02 -5.05
CA ALA A 30 -7.62 11.99 -4.16
C ALA A 30 -8.85 12.68 -4.79
N ASP A 31 -8.90 12.77 -6.12
CA ASP A 31 -10.02 13.40 -6.82
C ASP A 31 -11.21 12.43 -6.92
N ALA A 32 -12.11 12.52 -5.94
CA ALA A 32 -13.32 11.70 -5.88
C ALA A 32 -14.31 11.97 -7.04
N SER A 33 -14.17 13.08 -7.78
CA SER A 33 -14.98 13.32 -8.98
C SER A 33 -14.56 12.44 -10.16
N ARG A 34 -13.36 11.82 -10.07
CA ARG A 34 -12.78 10.91 -11.05
C ARG A 34 -12.55 9.53 -10.44
N PRO A 35 -13.61 8.82 -10.00
CA PRO A 35 -13.47 7.56 -9.25
C PRO A 35 -12.71 6.48 -10.02
N GLU A 36 -12.87 6.42 -11.34
CA GLU A 36 -12.15 5.48 -12.19
C GLU A 36 -10.63 5.70 -12.15
N LEU A 37 -10.17 6.95 -12.28
CA LEU A 37 -8.74 7.24 -12.18
C LEU A 37 -8.23 7.05 -10.75
N LEU A 38 -9.00 7.49 -9.75
CA LEU A 38 -8.64 7.32 -8.36
C LEU A 38 -8.37 5.84 -8.04
N LEU A 39 -9.32 4.95 -8.33
CA LEU A 39 -9.17 3.52 -8.08
C LEU A 39 -8.00 2.91 -8.85
N ARG A 40 -7.77 3.32 -10.09
CA ARG A 40 -6.62 2.83 -10.86
C ARG A 40 -5.28 3.34 -10.32
N SER A 41 -5.25 4.57 -9.79
CA SER A 41 -4.07 5.11 -9.13
C SER A 41 -3.71 4.31 -7.87
N LEU A 42 -4.72 3.80 -7.14
CA LEU A 42 -4.51 2.89 -6.01
C LEU A 42 -3.95 1.54 -6.47
N LEU A 43 -4.52 0.94 -7.51
CA LEU A 43 -3.98 -0.29 -8.11
C LEU A 43 -2.51 -0.14 -8.52
N VAL A 44 -2.15 0.99 -9.13
CA VAL A 44 -0.76 1.30 -9.51
C VAL A 44 0.13 1.49 -8.28
N LEU A 45 -0.33 2.25 -7.28
CA LEU A 45 0.40 2.48 -6.04
C LEU A 45 0.72 1.17 -5.33
N ASP A 46 -0.27 0.32 -5.11
CA ASP A 46 -0.11 -0.97 -4.41
C ASP A 46 0.55 -2.05 -5.25
N SER A 47 0.60 -1.84 -6.57
CA SER A 47 1.43 -2.64 -7.46
C SER A 47 2.91 -2.33 -7.31
N LEU A 48 3.25 -1.08 -6.97
CA LEU A 48 4.62 -0.61 -6.87
C LEU A 48 5.11 -0.51 -5.43
N ASN A 49 4.24 -0.52 -4.42
CA ASN A 49 4.64 -0.35 -3.02
C ASN A 49 5.08 -1.68 -2.36
N PHE A 50 6.11 -2.32 -2.90
CA PHE A 50 6.73 -3.52 -2.31
C PHE A 50 8.26 -3.40 -2.28
N CYS A 51 8.89 -4.12 -1.34
CA CYS A 51 10.32 -4.06 -0.99
C CYS A 51 10.75 -2.83 -0.18
N PHE A 52 11.77 -3.03 0.66
CA PHE A 52 12.49 -1.95 1.32
C PHE A 52 13.17 -1.08 0.27
N TRP A 53 13.25 0.21 0.56
CA TRP A 53 13.88 1.17 -0.32
C TRP A 53 15.30 1.47 0.17
N PRO A 54 16.34 0.84 -0.41
CA PRO A 54 17.68 0.86 0.15
C PRO A 54 18.44 2.18 -0.12
N ARG A 55 17.74 3.23 -0.58
CA ARG A 55 18.36 4.47 -1.05
C ARG A 55 17.66 5.68 -0.42
N PRO A 56 18.41 6.63 0.16
CA PRO A 56 17.85 7.92 0.55
C PRO A 56 17.10 8.57 -0.61
N GLY A 57 15.87 9.03 -0.35
CA GLY A 57 15.00 9.67 -1.36
C GLY A 57 14.08 8.71 -2.12
N LEU A 58 14.28 7.39 -2.01
CA LEU A 58 13.33 6.39 -2.49
C LEU A 58 12.38 6.06 -1.32
N GLU A 59 11.34 6.85 -1.14
CA GLU A 59 10.36 6.61 -0.06
C GLU A 59 8.97 6.45 -0.66
N TYR A 60 8.04 5.90 0.13
CA TYR A 60 6.63 5.79 -0.24
C TYR A 60 6.08 7.12 -0.80
N ASP A 61 6.43 8.24 -0.17
CA ASP A 61 6.01 9.57 -0.58
C ASP A 61 6.47 9.95 -2.00
N ALA A 62 7.64 9.49 -2.44
CA ALA A 62 8.14 9.78 -3.78
C ALA A 62 7.27 9.08 -4.83
N LEU A 63 6.94 7.80 -4.58
CA LEU A 63 6.04 7.01 -5.42
C LEU A 63 4.63 7.64 -5.48
N ALA A 64 4.04 7.93 -4.32
CA ALA A 64 2.70 8.51 -4.25
C ALA A 64 2.60 9.86 -5.00
N ARG A 65 3.61 10.74 -4.82
CA ARG A 65 3.68 12.02 -5.54
C ARG A 65 3.88 11.84 -7.05
N GLY A 66 4.69 10.88 -7.47
CA GLY A 66 4.93 10.65 -8.89
C GLY A 66 3.68 10.15 -9.62
N ILE A 67 2.94 9.20 -9.03
CA ILE A 67 1.64 8.74 -9.54
C ILE A 67 0.64 9.90 -9.62
N LYS A 68 0.59 10.76 -8.59
CA LYS A 68 -0.30 11.93 -8.58
C LYS A 68 0.02 12.94 -9.69
N ARG A 69 1.29 13.09 -10.07
CA ARG A 69 1.74 14.07 -11.07
C ARG A 69 1.49 13.65 -12.51
N ASP A 70 1.40 12.36 -12.79
CA ASP A 70 1.27 11.82 -14.16
C ASP A 70 0.03 10.91 -14.29
N PRO A 71 -1.19 11.50 -14.27
CA PRO A 71 -2.43 10.73 -14.40
C PRO A 71 -2.57 10.03 -15.77
N ASP A 72 -1.93 10.54 -16.82
CA ASP A 72 -2.03 9.99 -18.17
C ASP A 72 -1.26 8.67 -18.30
N ALA A 73 -0.14 8.54 -17.56
CA ALA A 73 0.59 7.28 -17.40
C ALA A 73 -0.24 6.17 -16.73
N LEU A 74 -1.39 6.49 -16.13
CA LEU A 74 -2.28 5.51 -15.51
C LEU A 74 -3.35 4.99 -16.47
N SER A 75 -3.37 5.41 -17.74
CA SER A 75 -4.31 4.81 -18.72
C SER A 75 -4.00 3.33 -18.96
N CYS A 76 -5.01 2.51 -19.27
CA CYS A 76 -4.79 1.08 -19.56
C CYS A 76 -3.76 0.88 -20.68
N ARG A 77 -3.84 1.70 -21.74
CA ARG A 77 -2.87 1.72 -22.83
C ARG A 77 -1.43 2.00 -22.37
N ALA A 78 -1.24 2.96 -21.46
CA ALA A 78 0.09 3.26 -20.94
C ALA A 78 0.61 2.10 -20.06
N LEU A 79 -0.25 1.52 -19.23
CA LEU A 79 0.09 0.41 -18.35
C LEU A 79 0.41 -0.88 -19.12
N GLU A 80 -0.29 -1.17 -20.22
CA GLU A 80 0.00 -2.29 -21.14
C GLU A 80 1.41 -2.19 -21.72
N ALA A 81 1.86 -0.96 -22.00
CA ALA A 81 3.18 -0.67 -22.52
C ALA A 81 4.23 -0.41 -21.42
N ALA A 82 3.91 -0.65 -20.16
CA ALA A 82 4.81 -0.32 -19.05
C ALA A 82 6.14 -1.07 -19.14
N ASP A 83 7.22 -0.35 -18.87
CA ASP A 83 8.60 -0.82 -18.83
C ASP A 83 9.32 -0.26 -17.59
N ALA A 84 10.58 -0.68 -17.38
CA ALA A 84 11.38 -0.19 -16.26
C ALA A 84 11.57 1.34 -16.26
N LEU A 85 11.57 1.99 -17.42
CA LEU A 85 11.72 3.44 -17.54
C LEU A 85 10.47 4.16 -17.04
N MET A 86 9.27 3.67 -17.40
CA MET A 86 8.02 4.18 -16.87
C MET A 86 7.97 4.07 -15.34
N VAL A 87 8.38 2.92 -14.78
CA VAL A 87 8.49 2.74 -13.33
C VAL A 87 9.45 3.77 -12.74
N GLN A 88 10.65 3.92 -13.31
CA GLN A 88 11.63 4.91 -12.85
C GLN A 88 11.04 6.33 -12.83
N ARG A 89 10.32 6.74 -13.89
CA ARG A 89 9.66 8.06 -13.96
C ARG A 89 8.59 8.22 -12.90
N LEU A 90 7.71 7.22 -12.73
CA LEU A 90 6.65 7.24 -11.71
C LEU A 90 7.21 7.28 -10.29
N MET A 91 8.39 6.73 -10.07
CA MET A 91 9.09 6.80 -8.78
C MET A 91 9.91 8.08 -8.60
N GLY A 92 10.06 8.90 -9.64
CA GLY A 92 10.83 10.14 -9.59
C GLY A 92 12.33 9.93 -9.37
N LEU A 93 12.90 8.86 -9.93
CA LEU A 93 14.30 8.47 -9.70
C LEU A 93 15.21 8.75 -10.90
N ASP A 94 16.47 9.05 -10.60
CA ASP A 94 17.52 9.24 -11.61
C ASP A 94 18.07 7.91 -12.17
N SER A 95 17.77 6.79 -11.51
CA SER A 95 18.16 5.45 -11.97
C SER A 95 17.05 4.42 -11.68
N PRO A 96 17.03 3.28 -12.40
CA PRO A 96 16.01 2.26 -12.19
C PRO A 96 15.97 1.74 -10.75
N PRO A 97 14.78 1.57 -10.15
CA PRO A 97 14.66 1.00 -8.82
C PRO A 97 15.02 -0.50 -8.82
N PRO A 98 15.28 -1.10 -7.64
CA PRO A 98 15.33 -2.54 -7.52
C PRO A 98 14.07 -3.19 -8.09
N LEU A 99 14.27 -4.28 -8.84
CA LEU A 99 13.19 -5.05 -9.48
C LEU A 99 12.33 -4.22 -10.46
N ALA A 100 12.91 -3.24 -11.15
CA ALA A 100 12.17 -2.36 -12.07
C ALA A 100 11.36 -3.12 -13.14
N GLU A 101 11.90 -4.20 -13.71
CA GLU A 101 11.16 -5.03 -14.69
C GLU A 101 10.01 -5.81 -14.06
N GLU A 102 10.19 -6.29 -12.83
CA GLU A 102 9.14 -6.98 -12.08
C GLU A 102 7.99 -6.01 -11.74
N ARG A 103 8.34 -4.77 -11.39
CA ARG A 103 7.39 -3.67 -11.18
C ARG A 103 6.63 -3.36 -12.46
N ALA A 104 7.33 -3.27 -13.59
CA ALA A 104 6.71 -3.05 -14.90
C ALA A 104 5.77 -4.20 -15.28
N ARG A 105 6.15 -5.45 -14.97
CA ARG A 105 5.26 -6.62 -15.10
C ARG A 105 3.97 -6.44 -14.30
N PHE A 106 4.04 -6.02 -13.03
CA PHE A 106 2.84 -5.76 -12.23
C PHE A 106 1.97 -4.64 -12.80
N LEU A 107 2.56 -3.60 -13.40
CA LEU A 107 1.78 -2.56 -14.09
C LEU A 107 1.02 -3.13 -15.30
N ARG A 108 1.64 -4.02 -16.08
CA ARG A 108 1.01 -4.70 -17.22
C ARG A 108 -0.11 -5.66 -16.82
N GLU A 109 -0.11 -6.16 -15.59
CA GLU A 109 -1.20 -7.00 -15.06
C GLU A 109 -2.49 -6.21 -14.82
N ILE A 110 -2.41 -4.90 -14.56
CA ILE A 110 -3.58 -4.09 -14.22
C ILE A 110 -4.59 -4.07 -15.38
N PRO A 111 -4.23 -3.71 -16.62
CA PRO A 111 -5.19 -3.74 -17.73
C PRO A 111 -5.79 -5.12 -17.97
N ALA A 112 -4.96 -6.17 -17.95
CA ALA A 112 -5.40 -7.55 -18.15
C ALA A 112 -6.41 -8.00 -17.07
N GLY A 113 -6.14 -7.70 -15.80
CA GLY A 113 -7.07 -8.03 -14.71
C GLY A 113 -8.35 -7.19 -14.71
N LEU A 114 -8.37 -6.06 -15.43
CA LEU A 114 -9.56 -5.23 -15.62
C LEU A 114 -10.39 -5.62 -16.83
N GLU A 115 -9.93 -6.52 -17.71
CA GLU A 115 -10.65 -6.92 -18.93
C GLU A 115 -12.05 -7.49 -18.62
N GLU A 116 -12.16 -8.34 -17.58
CA GLU A 116 -13.45 -8.91 -17.15
C GLU A 116 -14.44 -7.84 -16.63
N PHE A 117 -13.94 -6.62 -16.37
CA PHE A 117 -14.70 -5.47 -15.91
C PHE A 117 -14.77 -4.35 -16.96
N GLY A 118 -14.54 -4.68 -18.24
CA GLY A 118 -14.60 -3.71 -19.34
C GLY A 118 -13.51 -2.63 -19.26
N GLY A 119 -12.37 -2.95 -18.65
CA GLY A 119 -11.28 -2.01 -18.40
C GLY A 119 -11.53 -1.02 -17.26
N SER A 120 -12.59 -1.22 -16.46
CA SER A 120 -12.99 -0.29 -15.39
C SER A 120 -12.60 -0.79 -13.99
N ALA A 121 -11.74 -0.04 -13.30
CA ALA A 121 -11.40 -0.25 -11.91
C ALA A 121 -12.62 0.00 -10.99
N LEU A 122 -13.51 0.93 -11.36
CA LEU A 122 -14.76 1.16 -10.63
C LEU A 122 -15.71 -0.04 -10.76
N ALA A 123 -15.83 -0.64 -11.93
CA ALA A 123 -16.64 -1.84 -12.13
C ALA A 123 -16.08 -3.03 -11.33
N LEU A 124 -14.75 -3.20 -11.29
CA LEU A 124 -14.09 -4.18 -10.43
C LEU A 124 -14.49 -4.00 -8.96
N VAL A 125 -14.35 -2.80 -8.41
CA VAL A 125 -14.70 -2.54 -7.00
C VAL A 125 -16.19 -2.76 -6.74
N ARG A 126 -17.06 -2.32 -7.65
CA ARG A 126 -18.52 -2.52 -7.52
C ARG A 126 -18.92 -3.99 -7.57
N SER A 127 -18.19 -4.83 -8.29
CA SER A 127 -18.47 -6.26 -8.38
C SER A 127 -18.37 -6.99 -7.03
N ALA A 128 -17.66 -6.41 -6.06
CA ALA A 128 -17.57 -6.92 -4.70
C ALA A 128 -18.83 -6.68 -3.86
N GLY A 129 -19.82 -5.93 -4.36
CA GLY A 129 -21.10 -5.74 -3.68
C GLY A 129 -21.00 -5.06 -2.31
N GLY A 130 -19.96 -4.25 -2.07
CA GLY A 130 -19.72 -3.62 -0.77
C GLY A 130 -19.18 -4.57 0.30
N SER A 131 -18.55 -5.68 -0.09
CA SER A 131 -17.75 -6.52 0.81
C SER A 131 -16.24 -6.35 0.56
N ALA A 132 -15.52 -5.95 1.60
CA ALA A 132 -14.07 -5.86 1.64
C ALA A 132 -13.44 -7.24 1.42
N ALA A 133 -13.94 -8.28 2.09
CA ALA A 133 -13.43 -9.65 1.93
C ALA A 133 -13.64 -10.18 0.50
N ALA A 134 -14.81 -9.91 -0.10
CA ALA A 134 -15.05 -10.27 -1.49
C ALA A 134 -14.11 -9.53 -2.44
N LEU A 135 -13.86 -8.24 -2.21
CA LEU A 135 -12.94 -7.46 -3.03
C LEU A 135 -11.50 -7.99 -2.94
N VAL A 136 -11.03 -8.38 -1.75
CA VAL A 136 -9.73 -9.07 -1.61
C VAL A 136 -9.67 -10.31 -2.50
N GLY A 137 -10.70 -11.16 -2.46
CA GLY A 137 -10.77 -12.37 -3.30
C GLY A 137 -10.83 -12.09 -4.80
N ILE A 138 -11.49 -11.00 -5.22
CA ILE A 138 -11.50 -10.55 -6.62
C ILE A 138 -10.09 -10.11 -7.03
N VAL A 139 -9.46 -9.24 -6.24
CA VAL A 139 -8.13 -8.68 -6.53
C VAL A 139 -7.07 -9.78 -6.64
N THR A 140 -7.05 -10.75 -5.72
CA THR A 140 -6.08 -11.87 -5.78
C THR A 140 -6.32 -12.81 -6.95
N ARG A 141 -7.56 -12.93 -7.44
CA ARG A 141 -7.90 -13.67 -8.65
C ARG A 141 -7.40 -12.94 -9.90
N CYS A 142 -7.72 -11.66 -10.03
CA CYS A 142 -7.49 -10.87 -11.25
C CYS A 142 -6.03 -10.43 -11.42
N PHE A 143 -5.31 -10.21 -10.32
CA PHE A 143 -3.95 -9.67 -10.34
C PHE A 143 -2.98 -10.63 -9.64
N PRO A 144 -2.26 -11.49 -10.39
CA PRO A 144 -1.31 -12.44 -9.81
C PRO A 144 -0.27 -11.79 -8.88
N GLY A 145 0.17 -10.56 -9.17
CA GLY A 145 1.08 -9.81 -8.31
C GLY A 145 0.53 -9.53 -6.90
N PHE A 146 -0.80 -9.48 -6.73
CA PHE A 146 -1.44 -9.28 -5.42
C PHE A 146 -1.65 -10.59 -4.64
N ARG A 147 -1.35 -11.73 -5.25
CA ARG A 147 -1.48 -13.06 -4.65
C ARG A 147 -0.19 -13.49 -3.96
N ASP A 148 0.06 -12.93 -2.78
CA ASP A 148 1.15 -13.29 -1.86
C ASP A 148 0.83 -14.59 -1.09
N GLU A 149 0.94 -15.67 -1.84
CA GLU A 149 0.76 -17.03 -1.38
C GLU A 149 2.08 -17.80 -1.39
N ALA A 150 2.28 -18.67 -0.40
CA ALA A 150 3.44 -19.55 -0.34
C ALA A 150 3.09 -20.89 0.29
N VAL A 151 3.77 -21.96 -0.14
CA VAL A 151 3.68 -23.26 0.52
C VAL A 151 4.73 -23.32 1.63
N TYR A 152 4.28 -23.42 2.88
CA TYR A 152 5.14 -23.61 4.05
C TYR A 152 4.81 -24.93 4.74
N ARG A 153 5.80 -25.84 4.81
CA ARG A 153 5.64 -27.18 5.42
C ARG A 153 4.41 -27.94 4.90
N GLY A 154 4.19 -27.91 3.58
CA GLY A 154 3.06 -28.58 2.92
C GLY A 154 1.70 -27.89 3.08
N HIS A 155 1.64 -26.73 3.72
CA HIS A 155 0.42 -25.95 3.88
C HIS A 155 0.47 -24.71 3.00
N GLN A 156 -0.62 -24.44 2.27
CA GLN A 156 -0.80 -23.17 1.59
C GLN A 156 -0.99 -22.07 2.64
N VAL A 157 -0.14 -21.06 2.60
CA VAL A 157 -0.22 -19.87 3.46
C VAL A 157 -0.52 -18.68 2.58
N CYS A 158 -1.62 -17.99 2.88
CA CYS A 158 -2.09 -16.83 2.13
C CYS A 158 -2.02 -15.59 3.02
N PHE A 159 -1.15 -14.64 2.70
CA PHE A 159 -1.08 -13.39 3.47
C PHE A 159 -2.09 -12.35 2.97
N TYR A 160 -2.34 -12.30 1.67
CA TYR A 160 -3.17 -11.33 0.95
C TYR A 160 -2.90 -9.87 1.35
N LYS A 161 -1.68 -9.54 1.76
CA LYS A 161 -1.33 -8.25 2.34
C LYS A 161 -1.54 -7.12 1.34
N ARG A 162 -1.02 -7.26 0.11
CA ARG A 162 -1.18 -6.23 -0.92
C ARG A 162 -2.65 -6.06 -1.34
N ALA A 163 -3.39 -7.16 -1.47
CA ALA A 163 -4.81 -7.09 -1.79
C ALA A 163 -5.60 -6.41 -0.68
N GLN A 164 -5.31 -6.73 0.59
CA GLN A 164 -5.92 -6.09 1.74
C GLN A 164 -5.56 -4.60 1.85
N ILE A 165 -4.31 -4.21 1.56
CA ILE A 165 -3.89 -2.80 1.52
C ILE A 165 -4.71 -2.05 0.48
N PHE A 166 -4.84 -2.59 -0.74
CA PHE A 166 -5.67 -1.97 -1.78
C PHE A 166 -7.11 -1.74 -1.33
N VAL A 167 -7.74 -2.73 -0.69
CA VAL A 167 -9.11 -2.55 -0.17
C VAL A 167 -9.19 -1.49 0.93
N ALA A 168 -8.19 -1.45 1.83
CA ALA A 168 -8.10 -0.43 2.87
C ALA A 168 -7.91 0.97 2.27
N ASP A 169 -7.09 1.10 1.23
CA ASP A 169 -6.84 2.35 0.51
C ASP A 169 -8.08 2.82 -0.25
N VAL A 170 -8.85 1.91 -0.85
CA VAL A 170 -10.16 2.23 -1.44
C VAL A 170 -11.11 2.76 -0.36
N TRP A 171 -11.19 2.11 0.80
CA TRP A 171 -12.01 2.58 1.91
C TRP A 171 -11.57 3.98 2.39
N GLY A 172 -10.26 4.19 2.57
CA GLY A 172 -9.68 5.45 3.02
C GLY A 172 -9.85 6.60 2.03
N ALA A 173 -9.59 6.35 0.75
CA ALA A 173 -9.69 7.36 -0.31
C ALA A 173 -11.12 7.89 -0.49
N PHE A 174 -12.12 7.03 -0.28
CA PHE A 174 -13.53 7.38 -0.36
C PHE A 174 -14.17 7.67 1.02
N GLY A 175 -13.40 7.65 2.11
CA GLY A 175 -13.89 7.91 3.46
C GLY A 175 -15.03 6.98 3.91
N GLY A 176 -14.99 5.72 3.47
CA GLY A 176 -16.03 4.73 3.75
C GLY A 176 -17.37 4.95 3.04
N GLN A 177 -17.41 5.80 2.00
CA GLN A 177 -18.62 6.13 1.25
C GLN A 177 -18.52 5.67 -0.21
N GLY A 178 -19.65 5.60 -0.92
CA GLY A 178 -19.67 5.31 -2.35
C GLY A 178 -18.94 4.00 -2.71
N ALA A 179 -17.88 4.10 -3.52
CA ALA A 179 -17.07 2.93 -3.92
C ALA A 179 -16.28 2.30 -2.76
N GLY A 180 -15.99 3.06 -1.69
CA GLY A 180 -15.32 2.56 -0.48
C GLY A 180 -16.29 2.18 0.64
N ALA A 181 -17.61 2.13 0.39
CA ALA A 181 -18.59 1.72 1.39
C ALA A 181 -18.60 0.19 1.54
N PHE A 182 -17.74 -0.32 2.43
CA PHE A 182 -17.68 -1.73 2.78
C PHE A 182 -18.39 -2.01 4.11
N SER A 183 -19.28 -3.00 4.11
CA SER A 183 -20.06 -3.39 5.31
C SER A 183 -19.24 -4.20 6.33
N ASP A 184 -18.15 -4.81 5.87
CA ASP A 184 -17.28 -5.73 6.60
C ASP A 184 -15.82 -5.27 6.57
N ILE A 185 -15.55 -3.95 6.52
CA ILE A 185 -14.17 -3.42 6.48
C ILE A 185 -13.30 -3.94 7.63
N GLY A 186 -13.90 -4.18 8.80
CA GLY A 186 -13.24 -4.76 9.97
C GLY A 186 -12.80 -6.22 9.81
N ALA A 187 -13.18 -6.89 8.71
CA ALA A 187 -12.68 -8.23 8.37
C ALA A 187 -11.27 -8.20 7.78
N LEU A 188 -10.76 -7.03 7.34
CA LEU A 188 -9.37 -6.89 6.95
C LEU A 188 -8.47 -7.10 8.17
N THR A 189 -7.36 -7.82 7.97
CA THR A 189 -6.40 -8.10 9.03
C THR A 189 -5.53 -6.88 9.32
N MET A 190 -5.10 -6.75 10.58
CA MET A 190 -4.15 -5.71 10.97
C MET A 190 -2.79 -5.94 10.29
N PHE A 191 -2.27 -4.91 9.62
CA PHE A 191 -0.99 -4.99 8.94
C PHE A 191 0.16 -4.94 9.96
N ALA A 192 1.04 -5.93 9.93
CA ALA A 192 2.35 -5.82 10.59
C ALA A 192 3.20 -4.79 9.82
N ASP A 193 3.23 -3.55 10.32
CA ASP A 193 4.12 -2.49 9.87
C ASP A 193 5.38 -2.49 10.75
N TYR A 194 6.54 -2.56 10.12
CA TYR A 194 7.84 -2.54 10.80
C TYR A 194 8.14 -1.18 11.45
N ARG A 195 7.47 -0.10 11.01
CA ARG A 195 7.54 1.23 11.61
C ARG A 195 6.88 1.27 12.98
N VAL A 196 5.86 0.44 13.24
CA VAL A 196 5.21 0.38 14.55
C VAL A 196 6.20 0.00 15.66
N PRO A 197 6.88 -1.16 15.62
CA PRO A 197 7.86 -1.49 16.66
C PRO A 197 9.05 -0.50 16.67
N ALA A 198 9.46 0.05 15.53
CA ALA A 198 10.51 1.06 15.47
C ALA A 198 10.09 2.36 16.18
N GLN A 199 8.88 2.86 15.96
CA GLN A 199 8.34 4.05 16.62
C GLN A 199 8.11 3.81 18.10
N LEU A 200 7.51 2.67 18.48
CA LEU A 200 7.32 2.32 19.89
C LEU A 200 8.65 2.26 20.64
N ARG A 201 9.72 1.74 20.00
CA ARG A 201 11.08 1.79 20.56
C ARG A 201 11.58 3.22 20.74
N THR A 202 11.47 4.07 19.72
CA THR A 202 11.89 5.48 19.80
C THR A 202 11.10 6.27 20.87
N MET A 203 9.84 5.92 21.09
CA MET A 203 8.99 6.49 22.14
C MET A 203 9.30 5.94 23.54
N GLY A 204 10.16 4.93 23.67
CA GLY A 204 10.47 4.26 24.94
C GLY A 204 9.37 3.33 25.45
N LEU A 205 8.41 2.96 24.59
CA LEU A 205 7.30 2.04 24.91
C LEU A 205 7.67 0.57 24.67
N LEU A 206 8.70 0.32 23.87
CA LEU A 206 9.19 -1.01 23.54
C LEU A 206 10.70 -1.07 23.75
N GLU A 207 11.15 -1.98 24.61
CA GLU A 207 12.56 -2.26 24.84
C GLU A 207 12.98 -3.55 24.14
N TYR A 208 14.04 -3.48 23.33
CA TYR A 208 14.67 -4.67 22.75
C TYR A 208 15.54 -5.38 23.79
N SER A 209 15.66 -6.70 23.68
CA SER A 209 16.68 -7.44 24.43
C SER A 209 18.09 -6.91 24.09
N PRO A 210 19.07 -7.03 25.00
CA PRO A 210 20.42 -6.52 24.76
C PRO A 210 21.05 -7.00 23.45
N ASP A 211 20.83 -8.27 23.07
CA ASP A 211 21.36 -8.83 21.81
C ASP A 211 20.68 -8.23 20.57
N LEU A 212 19.34 -8.12 20.57
CA LEU A 212 18.61 -7.52 19.45
C LEU A 212 18.96 -6.03 19.30
N ALA A 213 19.03 -5.29 20.40
CA ALA A 213 19.42 -3.89 20.40
C ALA A 213 20.82 -3.70 19.81
N ARG A 214 21.77 -4.60 20.13
CA ARG A 214 23.12 -4.58 19.55
C ARG A 214 23.11 -4.83 18.05
N ARG A 215 22.37 -5.83 17.57
CA ARG A 215 22.27 -6.14 16.13
C ARG A 215 21.68 -4.97 15.34
N VAL A 216 20.60 -4.37 15.84
CA VAL A 216 19.95 -3.23 15.18
C VAL A 216 20.89 -2.02 15.11
N ARG A 217 21.63 -1.70 16.20
CA ARG A 217 22.64 -0.63 16.20
C ARG A 217 23.74 -0.84 15.16
N LEU A 218 24.24 -2.07 15.00
CA LEU A 218 25.26 -2.36 13.99
C LEU A 218 24.78 -2.08 12.55
N CYS A 219 23.49 -2.34 12.27
CA CYS A 219 22.87 -2.00 10.99
C CYS A 219 22.63 -0.49 10.83
N GLU A 220 22.19 0.19 11.89
CA GLU A 220 21.98 1.65 11.90
C GLU A 220 23.29 2.44 11.67
N ASP A 221 24.42 1.95 12.22
CA ASP A 221 25.74 2.60 12.11
C ASP A 221 26.48 2.28 10.80
N GLY A 222 25.87 1.54 9.86
CA GLY A 222 26.47 1.19 8.58
C GLY A 222 27.67 0.23 8.68
N ARG A 223 27.75 -0.58 9.75
CA ARG A 223 28.83 -1.56 9.99
C ARG A 223 28.35 -3.02 9.79
N GLY A 224 27.38 -3.21 8.90
CA GLY A 224 26.79 -4.51 8.55
C GLY A 224 27.23 -4.99 7.18
#